data_AF-A0A959AXU6-F1
#
_entry.id   AF-A0A959AXU6-F1
#
_cell.length_a   1.000
_cell.length_b   1.000
_cell.length_c   1.000
_cell.angle_alpha   90.00
_cell.angle_beta   90.00
_cell.angle_gamma   90.00
#
_symmetry.space_group_name_H-M   'P 1'
#
loop_
_entity.id
_entity.type
_entity.pdbx_description
1 polymer ?
#
loop_
_entity_poly.entity_id
_entity_poly.type
_entity_poly.pdbx_seq_one_letter_code
_entity_poly.pdbx_strand_id
1 'polypeptide(L)'
;MKIKLNLSLLLLLLLAVAAPAQLTIRVTDIPNDTPSDEDIYIAGNFNGWDPGNAAYILENQGGEVFSLTLTLSPATLQFKFTRGSWQTVEGNANGGFLPDRTYNYTGGADTIELQILTWEDVGGGSTAAPNVSILSQNFFIPQLNRNRRVWLYLPPDYQDS
;
A
#
# COMPACT_ATOMS: atom_id res chain seq x y z
N MET A 1 61.54 -14.82 -4.53
CA MET A 1 60.68 -14.66 -3.35
C MET A 1 59.33 -15.32 -3.64
N LYS A 2 59.01 -16.48 -3.05
CA LYS A 2 57.74 -17.19 -3.29
C LYS A 2 56.70 -16.71 -2.28
N ILE A 3 55.70 -15.97 -2.75
CA ILE A 3 54.57 -15.53 -1.91
C ILE A 3 53.73 -16.77 -1.62
N LYS A 4 53.67 -17.20 -0.36
CA LYS A 4 52.72 -18.23 0.07
C LYS A 4 51.34 -17.59 0.22
N LEU A 5 50.44 -17.90 -0.71
CA LEU A 5 49.05 -17.45 -0.65
C LEU A 5 48.35 -18.25 0.46
N ASN A 6 48.06 -17.62 1.60
CA ASN A 6 47.36 -18.26 2.71
C ASN A 6 45.90 -18.54 2.30
N LEU A 7 45.54 -19.82 2.22
CA LEU A 7 44.21 -20.28 1.83
C LEU A 7 43.10 -19.76 2.78
N SER A 8 43.46 -19.47 4.03
CA SER A 8 42.59 -18.83 5.04
C SER A 8 42.24 -17.37 4.73
N LEU A 9 43.09 -16.64 3.98
CA LEU A 9 42.81 -15.27 3.56
C LEU A 9 41.82 -15.23 2.37
N LEU A 10 41.84 -16.28 1.53
CA LEU A 10 40.90 -16.44 0.42
C LEU A 10 39.50 -16.86 0.89
N LEU A 11 39.42 -17.65 1.97
CA LEU A 11 38.16 -18.07 2.59
C LEU A 11 37.47 -16.92 3.35
N LEU A 12 38.25 -15.99 3.93
CA LEU A 12 37.71 -14.76 4.55
C LEU A 12 37.22 -13.73 3.51
N LEU A 13 37.78 -13.76 2.29
CA LEU A 13 37.37 -12.88 1.19
C LEU A 13 36.11 -13.38 0.45
N LEU A 14 35.81 -14.69 0.53
CA LEU A 14 34.56 -15.28 0.03
C LEU A 14 33.36 -15.07 0.97
N LEU A 15 33.59 -14.50 2.15
CA LEU A 15 32.56 -13.94 3.05
C LEU A 15 32.25 -12.47 2.73
N ALA A 16 32.44 -12.05 1.47
CA ALA A 16 31.73 -10.88 0.95
C ALA A 16 30.23 -11.21 0.96
N VAL A 17 29.60 -10.99 2.11
CA VAL A 17 28.16 -11.10 2.31
C VAL A 17 27.51 -10.26 1.21
N ALA A 18 26.87 -10.91 0.24
CA ALA A 18 25.91 -10.24 -0.60
C ALA A 18 24.80 -9.78 0.34
N ALA A 19 24.87 -8.52 0.78
CA ALA A 19 23.80 -7.93 1.56
C ALA A 19 22.52 -8.05 0.70
N PRO A 20 21.47 -8.74 1.19
CA PRO A 20 20.22 -8.76 0.45
C PRO A 20 19.79 -7.33 0.10
N ALA A 21 19.36 -7.13 -1.15
CA ALA A 21 18.76 -5.89 -1.57
C ALA A 21 17.48 -5.68 -0.75
N GLN A 22 17.50 -4.67 0.13
CA GLN A 22 16.43 -4.40 1.09
C GLN A 22 15.98 -2.95 0.93
N LEU A 23 14.69 -2.77 0.70
CA LEU A 23 14.05 -1.46 0.73
C LEU A 23 13.21 -1.36 1.99
N THR A 24 13.52 -0.41 2.87
CA THR A 24 12.70 -0.11 4.03
C THR A 24 11.72 1.00 3.68
N ILE A 25 10.43 0.71 3.76
CA ILE A 25 9.36 1.69 3.72
C ILE A 25 9.16 2.16 5.16
N ARG A 26 9.35 3.45 5.42
CA ARG A 26 9.17 4.05 6.75
C ARG A 26 8.11 5.14 6.68
N VAL A 27 7.01 4.95 7.39
CA VAL A 27 5.98 5.98 7.58
C VAL A 27 6.31 6.74 8.85
N THR A 28 6.46 8.06 8.74
CA THR A 28 6.91 8.93 9.84
C THR A 28 5.79 9.74 10.49
N ASP A 29 4.62 9.76 9.85
CA ASP A 29 3.46 10.52 10.27
C ASP A 29 2.19 9.88 9.71
N ILE A 30 1.15 9.79 10.54
CA ILE A 30 -0.16 9.24 10.18
C ILE A 30 -1.28 10.17 10.65
N PRO A 31 -2.47 10.13 10.02
CA PRO A 31 -3.59 10.97 10.42
C PRO A 31 -4.04 10.69 11.86
N ASN A 32 -4.37 11.73 12.64
CA ASN A 32 -4.83 11.59 14.03
C ASN A 32 -6.12 10.77 14.19
N ASP A 33 -6.91 10.65 13.13
CA ASP A 33 -8.15 9.88 13.07
C ASP A 33 -7.94 8.41 12.63
N THR A 34 -6.68 7.97 12.49
CA THR A 34 -6.34 6.57 12.28
C THR A 34 -6.72 5.74 13.51
N PRO A 35 -7.61 4.74 13.38
CA PRO A 35 -7.94 3.86 14.49
C PRO A 35 -6.71 3.11 15.00
N SER A 36 -6.48 3.14 16.31
CA SER A 36 -5.27 2.56 16.93
C SER A 36 -5.23 1.03 16.91
N ASP A 37 -6.37 0.38 16.65
CA ASP A 37 -6.55 -1.07 16.57
C ASP A 37 -6.47 -1.62 15.15
N GLU A 38 -6.29 -0.77 14.15
CA GLU A 38 -6.15 -1.18 12.74
C GLU A 38 -4.68 -1.24 12.31
N ASP A 39 -4.32 -2.34 11.65
CA ASP A 39 -3.01 -2.49 11.00
C ASP A 39 -2.92 -1.63 9.74
N ILE A 40 -1.73 -1.08 9.48
CA ILE A 40 -1.42 -0.37 8.22
C ILE A 40 -0.70 -1.34 7.29
N TYR A 41 -1.28 -1.52 6.10
CA TYR A 41 -0.76 -2.39 5.05
C TYR A 41 -0.19 -1.55 3.92
N ILE A 42 0.75 -2.14 3.17
CA ILE A 42 1.16 -1.64 1.86
C ILE A 42 0.70 -2.59 0.76
N ALA A 43 0.00 -2.04 -0.22
CA ALA A 43 -0.52 -2.77 -1.38
C ALA A 43 0.12 -2.21 -2.66
N GLY A 44 0.67 -3.07 -3.51
CA GLY A 44 1.38 -2.63 -4.70
C GLY A 44 1.67 -3.73 -5.70
N ASN A 45 2.37 -3.38 -6.77
CA ASN A 45 2.74 -4.32 -7.82
C ASN A 45 3.55 -5.54 -7.31
N PHE A 46 4.30 -5.38 -6.22
CA PHE A 46 5.09 -6.45 -5.61
C PHE A 46 4.28 -7.47 -4.77
N ASN A 47 3.03 -7.15 -4.41
CA ASN A 47 2.14 -8.08 -3.67
C ASN A 47 0.85 -8.40 -4.44
N GLY A 48 0.76 -8.02 -5.71
CA GLY A 48 -0.43 -8.24 -6.54
C GLY A 48 -1.61 -7.33 -6.21
N TRP A 49 -1.36 -6.17 -5.59
CA TRP A 49 -2.39 -5.21 -5.17
C TRP A 49 -3.40 -5.81 -4.17
N ASP A 50 -2.92 -6.63 -3.25
CA ASP A 50 -3.72 -7.15 -2.14
C ASP A 50 -3.63 -6.20 -0.93
N PRO A 51 -4.72 -5.49 -0.57
CA PRO A 51 -4.73 -4.50 0.51
C PRO A 51 -4.74 -5.11 1.91
N GLY A 52 -5.06 -6.40 2.05
CA GLY A 52 -5.17 -7.08 3.34
C GLY A 52 -4.08 -8.11 3.57
N ASN A 53 -3.01 -8.10 2.76
CA ASN A 53 -1.99 -9.14 2.84
C ASN A 53 -1.14 -8.99 4.10
N ALA A 54 -1.30 -9.92 5.05
CA ALA A 54 -0.63 -9.90 6.34
C ALA A 54 0.92 -9.93 6.26
N ALA A 55 1.51 -10.38 5.14
CA ALA A 55 2.96 -10.32 4.94
C ALA A 55 3.47 -8.89 4.66
N TYR A 56 2.57 -7.93 4.48
CA TYR A 56 2.86 -6.55 4.10
C TYR A 56 2.26 -5.54 5.10
N ILE A 57 2.10 -5.95 6.36
CA ILE A 57 1.77 -5.05 7.48
C ILE A 57 3.03 -4.27 7.85
N LEU A 58 2.89 -2.96 8.08
CA LEU A 58 3.95 -2.14 8.65
C LEU A 58 3.98 -2.34 10.16
N GLU A 59 5.17 -2.63 10.69
CA GLU A 59 5.39 -2.79 12.12
C GLU A 59 5.51 -1.43 12.80
N ASN A 60 4.78 -1.22 13.89
CA ASN A 60 4.90 -0.02 14.72
C ASN A 60 6.28 0.01 15.42
N GLN A 61 7.05 1.07 15.17
CA GLN A 61 8.39 1.29 15.72
C GLN A 61 8.38 2.17 16.98
N GLY A 62 7.19 2.55 17.46
CA GLY A 62 6.95 3.46 18.57
C GLY A 62 6.47 4.84 18.11
N GLY A 63 5.54 5.43 18.87
CA GLY A 63 4.89 6.69 18.49
C GLY A 63 4.03 6.51 17.23
N GLU A 64 4.20 7.42 16.27
CA GLU A 64 3.49 7.43 14.97
C GLU A 64 4.38 6.88 13.83
N VAL A 65 5.46 6.19 14.17
CA VAL A 65 6.40 5.65 13.19
C VAL A 65 6.10 4.18 12.92
N PHE A 66 5.93 3.84 11.64
CA PHE A 66 5.70 2.48 11.17
C PHE A 66 6.71 2.10 10.08
N SER A 67 7.09 0.84 9.98
CA SER A 67 8.01 0.41 8.91
C SER A 67 7.82 -1.03 8.46
N LEU A 68 8.18 -1.28 7.20
CA LEU A 68 8.29 -2.61 6.62
C LEU A 68 9.53 -2.68 5.71
N THR A 69 10.34 -3.73 5.87
CA THR A 69 11.47 -4.00 4.98
C THR A 69 11.08 -5.03 3.92
N LEU A 70 11.16 -4.62 2.66
CA LEU A 70 10.88 -5.43 1.49
C LEU A 70 12.18 -5.95 0.89
N THR A 71 12.25 -7.25 0.60
CA THR A 71 13.35 -7.84 -0.18
C THR A 71 12.91 -7.96 -1.63
N LEU A 72 13.37 -7.03 -2.48
CA LEU A 72 12.92 -6.91 -3.87
C LEU A 72 14.11 -6.84 -4.83
N SER A 73 13.89 -7.19 -6.09
CA SER A 73 14.82 -6.84 -7.18
C SER A 73 14.61 -5.39 -7.61
N PRO A 74 15.60 -4.73 -8.23
CA PRO A 74 15.43 -3.39 -8.80
C PRO A 74 14.20 -3.31 -9.71
N ALA A 75 13.31 -2.37 -9.44
CA ALA A 75 12.05 -2.20 -10.15
C ALA A 75 11.42 -0.84 -9.85
N THR A 76 10.55 -0.38 -10.75
CA THR A 76 9.60 0.69 -10.43
C THR A 76 8.48 0.11 -9.57
N LEU A 77 8.40 0.56 -8.33
CA LEU A 77 7.34 0.21 -7.41
C LEU A 77 6.17 1.17 -7.59
N GLN A 78 4.97 0.60 -7.61
CA GLN A 78 3.72 1.34 -7.52
C GLN A 78 2.94 0.77 -6.34
N PHE A 79 2.51 1.64 -5.43
CA PHE A 79 1.87 1.19 -4.19
C PHE A 79 0.99 2.26 -3.54
N LYS A 80 0.20 1.80 -2.58
CA LYS A 80 -0.65 2.59 -1.70
C LYS A 80 -0.65 2.01 -0.29
N PHE A 81 -0.94 2.86 0.70
CA PHE A 81 -1.25 2.43 2.06
C PHE A 81 -2.75 2.19 2.24
N THR A 82 -3.09 1.18 3.04
CA THR A 82 -4.49 0.85 3.38
C THR A 82 -4.58 0.37 4.82
N ARG A 83 -5.80 0.35 5.37
CA ARG A 83 -6.11 -0.33 6.63
C ARG A 83 -6.86 -1.64 6.37
N GLY A 84 -6.27 -2.51 5.55
CA GLY A 84 -6.77 -3.85 5.25
C GLY A 84 -7.74 -3.96 4.08
N SER A 85 -8.19 -2.84 3.51
CA SER A 85 -9.11 -2.83 2.37
C SER A 85 -8.97 -1.57 1.50
N TRP A 86 -9.49 -1.64 0.27
CA TRP A 86 -9.55 -0.46 -0.61
C TRP A 86 -10.54 0.60 -0.14
N GLN A 87 -11.48 0.25 0.74
CA GLN A 87 -12.41 1.20 1.35
C GLN A 87 -11.69 2.10 2.36
N THR A 88 -10.58 1.64 2.94
CA THR A 88 -9.79 2.32 3.97
C THR A 88 -8.40 2.69 3.44
N VAL A 89 -8.34 3.11 2.18
CA VAL A 89 -7.11 3.50 1.47
C VAL A 89 -6.68 4.92 1.84
N GLU A 90 -5.38 5.20 1.78
CA GLU A 90 -4.85 6.55 1.97
C GLU A 90 -5.44 7.55 0.97
N GLY A 91 -5.72 8.76 1.47
CA GLY A 91 -6.24 9.88 0.71
C GLY A 91 -5.22 11.02 0.57
N ASN A 92 -5.56 11.99 -0.28
CA ASN A 92 -4.82 13.24 -0.41
C ASN A 92 -5.05 14.16 0.82
N ALA A 93 -4.47 15.36 0.85
CA ALA A 93 -4.61 16.26 2.01
C ALA A 93 -6.06 16.63 2.40
N ASN A 94 -7.05 16.39 1.52
CA ASN A 94 -8.47 16.66 1.75
C ASN A 94 -9.31 15.37 1.93
N GLY A 95 -8.66 14.20 2.04
CA GLY A 95 -9.34 12.89 2.06
C GLY A 95 -9.82 12.39 0.71
N GLY A 96 -9.60 13.14 -0.38
CA GLY A 96 -9.98 12.67 -1.70
C GLY A 96 -8.98 11.67 -2.28
N PHE A 97 -9.28 11.22 -3.50
CA PHE A 97 -8.41 10.35 -4.29
C PHE A 97 -6.94 10.80 -4.28
N LEU A 98 -6.05 9.88 -3.92
CA LEU A 98 -4.61 10.02 -4.12
C LEU A 98 -4.15 9.06 -5.21
N PRO A 99 -3.36 9.47 -6.23
CA PRO A 99 -2.76 8.54 -7.18
C PRO A 99 -1.79 7.56 -6.49
N ASP A 100 -1.46 6.46 -7.16
CA ASP A 100 -0.48 5.50 -6.66
C ASP A 100 0.89 6.17 -6.44
N ARG A 101 1.51 5.85 -5.30
CA ARG A 101 2.89 6.27 -5.03
C ARG A 101 3.80 5.51 -5.98
N THR A 102 4.78 6.21 -6.56
CA THR A 102 5.76 5.62 -7.47
C THR A 102 7.16 5.79 -6.91
N TYR A 103 7.92 4.71 -6.84
CA TYR A 103 9.33 4.75 -6.42
C TYR A 103 10.20 3.89 -7.33
N ASN A 104 11.28 4.44 -7.88
CA ASN A 104 12.21 3.69 -8.73
C ASN A 104 13.34 3.10 -7.89
N TYR A 105 13.17 1.86 -7.44
CA TYR A 105 14.15 1.16 -6.63
C TYR A 105 15.27 0.59 -7.50
N THR A 106 16.51 0.99 -7.24
CA THR A 106 17.69 0.61 -8.03
C THR A 106 18.47 -0.57 -7.44
N GLY A 107 18.00 -1.14 -6.32
CA GLY A 107 18.67 -2.23 -5.59
C GLY A 107 19.56 -1.73 -4.44
N GLY A 108 20.08 -2.68 -3.66
CA GLY A 108 20.90 -2.38 -2.47
C GLY A 108 20.06 -2.03 -1.23
N ALA A 109 20.72 -1.64 -0.14
CA ALA A 109 20.03 -1.19 1.06
C ALA A 109 19.56 0.25 0.87
N ASP A 110 18.27 0.50 1.10
CA ASP A 110 17.65 1.81 0.91
C ASP A 110 16.49 2.02 1.89
N THR A 111 16.16 3.27 2.20
CA THR A 111 15.05 3.64 3.09
C THR A 111 14.32 4.85 2.52
N ILE A 112 13.02 4.72 2.33
CA ILE A 112 12.16 5.85 1.94
C ILE A 112 11.27 6.24 3.11
N GLU A 113 11.23 7.54 3.41
CA GLU A 113 10.37 8.11 4.42
C GLU A 113 9.14 8.74 3.78
N LEU A 114 7.96 8.40 4.29
CA LEU A 114 6.66 8.79 3.74
C LEU A 114 5.73 9.22 4.88
N GLN A 115 4.74 10.03 4.54
CA GLN A 115 3.67 10.43 5.44
C GLN A 115 2.33 10.00 4.84
N ILE A 116 1.40 9.52 5.66
CA ILE A 116 0.01 9.29 5.27
C ILE A 116 -0.78 10.53 5.68
N LEU A 117 -1.39 11.21 4.71
CA LEU A 117 -2.00 12.53 4.96
C LEU A 117 -3.42 12.41 5.54
N THR A 118 -4.22 11.50 4.99
CA THR A 118 -5.60 11.22 5.39
C THR A 118 -5.99 9.80 4.93
N TRP A 119 -7.24 9.39 5.22
CA TRP A 119 -7.87 8.21 4.65
C TRP A 119 -9.12 8.58 3.84
N GLU A 120 -9.36 7.89 2.71
CA GLU A 120 -10.48 8.19 1.80
C GLU A 120 -11.86 7.88 2.39
N ASP A 121 -11.95 7.02 3.41
CA ASP A 121 -13.20 6.81 4.16
C ASP A 121 -13.50 7.90 5.19
N VAL A 122 -12.51 8.74 5.52
CA VAL A 122 -12.66 9.77 6.55
C VAL A 122 -12.80 11.16 5.94
N GLY A 123 -12.26 11.40 4.74
CA GLY A 123 -12.49 12.66 4.03
C GLY A 123 -13.14 12.48 2.65
N GLY A 124 -14.03 13.41 2.31
CA GLY A 124 -14.70 13.47 1.01
C GLY A 124 -15.90 12.53 0.90
N GLY A 125 -17.10 13.11 1.01
CA GLY A 125 -18.32 12.44 0.57
C GLY A 125 -18.15 11.92 -0.86
N SER A 126 -18.74 10.76 -1.12
CA SER A 126 -18.80 10.10 -2.43
C SER A 126 -18.77 11.08 -3.60
N THR A 127 -17.89 10.85 -4.58
CA THR A 127 -17.88 11.60 -5.86
C THR A 127 -19.13 11.34 -6.70
N ALA A 128 -19.97 10.40 -6.27
CA ALA A 128 -21.26 10.17 -6.89
C ALA A 128 -22.11 11.45 -6.81
N ALA A 129 -22.65 11.84 -7.95
CA ALA A 129 -23.58 12.96 -8.01
C ALA A 129 -24.81 12.68 -7.10
N PRO A 130 -25.50 13.72 -6.59
CA PRO A 130 -26.63 13.56 -5.66
C PRO A 130 -27.75 12.62 -6.16
N ASN A 131 -27.84 12.44 -7.47
CA ASN A 131 -28.81 11.60 -8.15
C ASN A 131 -28.32 10.16 -8.43
N VAL A 132 -27.18 9.78 -7.87
CA VAL A 132 -26.72 8.38 -7.81
C VAL A 132 -27.15 7.77 -6.49
N SER A 133 -27.87 6.66 -6.57
CA SER A 133 -28.33 5.89 -5.42
C SER A 133 -27.83 4.44 -5.49
N ILE A 134 -27.73 3.75 -4.35
CA ILE A 134 -27.42 2.31 -4.34
C ILE A 134 -28.73 1.55 -4.55
N LEU A 135 -28.86 0.84 -5.68
CA LEU A 135 -30.01 -0.02 -5.96
C LEU A 135 -29.98 -1.28 -5.10
N SER A 136 -28.81 -1.90 -4.98
CA SER A 136 -28.61 -3.08 -4.15
C SER A 136 -27.15 -3.22 -3.74
N GLN A 137 -26.92 -3.56 -2.47
CA GLN A 137 -25.59 -3.84 -1.91
C GLN A 137 -25.06 -5.22 -2.35
N ASN A 138 -25.95 -6.19 -2.57
CA ASN A 138 -25.63 -7.60 -2.81
C ASN A 138 -26.47 -8.16 -3.96
N PHE A 139 -26.39 -7.54 -5.14
CA PHE A 139 -27.04 -8.06 -6.33
C PHE A 139 -26.30 -9.31 -6.81
N PHE A 140 -26.98 -10.45 -6.82
CA PHE A 140 -26.42 -11.69 -7.33
C PHE A 140 -26.37 -11.63 -8.87
N ILE A 141 -25.18 -11.87 -9.44
CA ILE A 141 -24.95 -11.92 -10.89
C ILE A 141 -24.70 -13.37 -11.28
N PRO A 142 -25.71 -14.12 -11.78
CA PRO A 142 -25.62 -15.57 -12.01
C PRO A 142 -24.51 -15.96 -13.00
N GLN A 143 -24.31 -15.15 -14.05
CA GLN A 143 -23.29 -15.40 -15.08
C GLN A 143 -21.87 -15.35 -14.53
N LEU A 144 -21.66 -14.64 -13.41
CA LEU A 144 -20.38 -14.49 -12.74
C LEU A 144 -20.31 -15.23 -11.41
N ASN A 145 -21.39 -15.92 -11.03
CA ASN A 145 -21.58 -16.60 -9.75
C ASN A 145 -21.06 -15.79 -8.54
N ARG A 146 -21.41 -14.51 -8.46
CA ARG A 146 -20.94 -13.60 -7.40
C ARG A 146 -21.94 -12.49 -7.08
N ASN A 147 -21.85 -11.97 -5.86
CA ASN A 147 -22.61 -10.77 -5.44
C ASN A 147 -21.79 -9.51 -5.72
N ARG A 148 -22.46 -8.46 -6.19
CA ARG A 148 -21.87 -7.13 -6.38
C ARG A 148 -22.84 -6.02 -5.99
N ARG A 149 -22.29 -4.91 -5.54
CA ARG A 149 -23.03 -3.65 -5.35
C ARG A 149 -23.36 -3.04 -6.71
N VAL A 150 -24.58 -2.53 -6.87
CA VAL A 150 -25.06 -1.85 -8.09
C VAL A 150 -25.46 -0.41 -7.73
N TRP A 151 -24.90 0.55 -8.47
CA TRP A 151 -25.26 1.97 -8.37
C TRP A 151 -26.24 2.29 -9.49
N LEU A 152 -27.30 3.03 -9.15
CA LEU A 152 -28.33 3.50 -10.06
C LEU A 152 -28.23 5.01 -10.17
N TYR A 153 -27.95 5.48 -11.38
CA TYR A 153 -28.05 6.88 -11.73
C TYR A 153 -29.46 7.17 -12.23
N LEU A 154 -30.15 8.12 -11.60
CA LEU A 154 -31.41 8.65 -12.08
C LEU A 154 -31.18 10.05 -12.65
N PRO A 155 -31.65 10.39 -13.86
CA PRO A 155 -31.61 11.76 -14.34
C PRO A 155 -32.23 12.74 -13.33
N PRO A 156 -31.78 14.01 -13.26
CA PRO A 156 -32.28 14.99 -12.29
C PRO A 156 -33.81 15.20 -12.30
N ASP A 157 -34.46 14.92 -13.42
CA ASP A 157 -35.90 15.06 -13.68
C ASP A 157 -36.70 13.74 -13.54
N TYR A 158 -36.07 12.66 -13.06
CA TYR A 158 -36.74 11.34 -12.97
C TYR A 158 -37.97 11.35 -12.06
N GLN A 159 -37.99 12.17 -11.01
CA GLN A 159 -39.12 12.26 -10.08
C GLN A 159 -40.29 13.10 -10.62
N ASP A 160 -40.08 13.82 -11.73
CA ASP A 160 -41.07 14.70 -12.35
C ASP A 160 -41.78 14.07 -13.57
N SER A 161 -41.52 12.77 -13.84
CA SER A 161 -42.07 11.99 -14.96
C SER A 161 -43.17 11.00 -14.56
#